data_AF-A0A524NW88-F1
#
_entry.id   AF-A0A524NW88-F1
#
_cell.length_a   1.000
_cell.length_b   1.000
_cell.length_c   1.000
_cell.angle_alpha   90.00
_cell.angle_beta   90.00
_cell.angle_gamma   90.00
#
_symmetry.space_group_name_H-M   'P 1'
#
loop_
_entity.id
_entity.type
_entity.pdbx_description
1 polymer ?
#
loop_
_entity_poly.entity_id
_entity_poly.type
_entity_poly.pdbx_seq_one_letter_code
_entity_poly.pdbx_strand_id
1 'polypeptide(L)' 'MGTKLMDTLERLTKQNGMSEVKLHASLNALKFYEKRGYKILGTVTDAKFGESYEMIKQL' A
#
# COMPACT_ATOMS: atom_id res chain seq x y z
N MET A 1 -12.67 -8.31 4.00
CA MET A 1 -12.48 -7.39 5.14
C MET A 1 -11.41 -6.33 4.89
N GLY A 2 -10.23 -6.66 4.34
CA GLY A 2 -9.17 -5.68 4.05
C GLY A 2 -9.59 -4.49 3.17
N THR A 3 -10.60 -4.68 2.31
CA THR A 3 -11.13 -3.59 1.47
C THR A 3 -11.67 -2.41 2.28
N LYS A 4 -12.62 -2.65 3.19
CA LYS A 4 -13.21 -1.58 4.03
C LYS A 4 -12.19 -0.88 4.92
N LEU A 5 -11.18 -1.62 5.38
CA LEU A 5 -10.08 -1.06 6.17
C LEU A 5 -9.32 -0.03 5.35
N MET A 6 -8.88 -0.42 4.14
CA MET A 6 -8.14 0.47 3.25
C MET A 6 -8.99 1.67 2.81
N ASP A 7 -10.27 1.48 2.52
CA ASP A 7 -11.15 2.60 2.14
C ASP A 7 -11.29 3.61 3.28
N THR A 8 -11.37 3.13 4.53
CA THR A 8 -11.42 3.98 5.72
C THR A 8 -10.10 4.70 5.96
N LEU A 9 -8.98 3.99 5.77
CA LEU A 9 -7.63 4.56 5.90
C LEU A 9 -7.43 5.67 4.87
N GLU A 10 -7.67 5.41 3.59
CA GLU A 10 -7.52 6.41 2.52
C GLU A 10 -8.39 7.65 2.78
N ARG A 11 -9.62 7.47 3.26
CA ARG A 11 -10.51 8.59 3.63
C ARG A 11 -9.94 9.40 4.80
N LEU A 12 -9.45 8.74 5.85
CA LEU A 12 -8.84 9.42 7.00
C LEU A 12 -7.58 10.17 6.58
N THR A 13 -6.73 9.56 5.74
CA THR A 13 -5.51 10.18 5.23
C THR A 13 -5.82 11.46 4.45
N LYS A 14 -6.83 11.44 3.57
CA LYS A 14 -7.32 12.65 2.89
C LYS A 14 -7.81 13.73 3.86
N GLN A 15 -8.58 13.34 4.87
CA GLN A 15 -9.10 14.28 5.88
C GLN A 15 -7.99 14.95 6.70
N ASN A 16 -6.85 14.29 6.87
CA ASN A 16 -5.68 14.83 7.56
C ASN A 16 -4.76 15.64 6.63
N GLY A 17 -5.16 15.92 5.39
CA GLY A 17 -4.39 16.74 4.45
C GLY A 17 -3.17 16.04 3.85
N MET A 18 -3.08 14.71 3.96
CA MET A 18 -2.02 13.93 3.33
C MET A 18 -2.37 13.61 1.88
N SER A 19 -1.40 13.76 0.98
CA SER A 19 -1.58 13.59 -0.47
C SER A 19 -1.20 12.19 -0.98
N GLU A 20 -0.54 11.37 -0.16
CA GLU A 20 -0.06 10.05 -0.58
C GLU A 20 -0.07 9.01 0.55
N VAL A 21 -0.17 7.74 0.16
CA VAL A 21 -0.03 6.58 1.05
C VAL A 21 1.09 5.70 0.52
N LYS A 22 2.07 5.39 1.37
CA LYS A 22 3.12 4.40 1.13
C LYS A 22 2.93 3.19 2.04
N LEU A 23 3.20 2.00 1.51
CA LEU A 23 3.10 0.75 2.25
C LEU A 23 4.10 -0.29 1.73
N HIS A 24 4.37 -1.30 2.55
CA HIS A 24 5.08 -2.51 2.13
C HIS A 24 4.08 -3.66 2.00
N ALA A 25 4.03 -4.28 0.82
CA ALA A 25 3.15 -5.40 0.50
C ALA A 25 3.97 -6.67 0.24
N SER A 26 3.44 -7.82 0.63
CA SER A 26 3.97 -9.11 0.17
C SER A 26 3.59 -9.37 -1.29
N LEU A 27 4.32 -10.27 -1.95
CA LEU A 27 4.08 -10.64 -3.36
C LEU A 27 2.61 -10.97 -3.66
N ASN A 28 1.95 -11.70 -2.76
CA ASN A 28 0.56 -12.14 -2.92
C ASN A 28 -0.45 -10.98 -2.81
N ALA A 29 -0.08 -9.89 -2.14
CA ALA A 29 -0.95 -8.73 -1.94
C ALA A 29 -0.78 -7.67 -3.03
N LEU A 30 0.24 -7.75 -3.89
CA LEU A 30 0.49 -6.79 -4.98
C LEU A 30 -0.76 -6.53 -5.81
N LYS A 31 -1.37 -7.60 -6.36
CA LYS A 31 -2.56 -7.50 -7.21
C LYS A 31 -3.75 -6.85 -6.49
N PHE A 32 -3.84 -6.97 -5.17
CA PHE A 32 -4.89 -6.33 -4.39
C PHE A 32 -4.69 -4.81 -4.33
N TYR A 33 -3.46 -4.35 -4.09
CA TYR A 33 -3.13 -2.92 -4.02
C TYR A 33 -3.07 -2.28 -5.42
N GLU A 34 -2.59 -3.00 -6.45
CA GLU A 34 -2.61 -2.53 -7.84
C GLU A 34 -4.04 -2.22 -8.32
N LYS A 35 -5.00 -3.10 -8.03
CA LYS A 35 -6.43 -2.88 -8.33
C LYS A 35 -7.01 -1.65 -7.63
N ARG A 36 -6.36 -1.18 -6.56
CA ARG A 36 -6.74 0.03 -5.80
C ARG A 36 -6.03 1.29 -6.28
N GLY A 37 -5.15 1.19 -7.28
CA GLY A 37 -4.39 2.31 -7.84
C GLY A 37 -3.04 2.54 -7.18
N TYR A 38 -2.56 1.61 -6.35
CA TYR A 38 -1.18 1.65 -5.87
C TYR A 38 -0.22 1.22 -6.97
N LYS A 39 0.97 1.82 -6.99
CA LYS A 39 2.07 1.50 -7.91
C LYS A 39 3.26 0.99 -7.12
N ILE A 40 3.98 0.02 -7.66
CA ILE A 40 5.23 -0.48 -7.06
C ILE A 40 6.30 0.61 -7.23
N LEU A 41 6.98 0.95 -6.13
CA LEU A 41 8.15 1.83 -6.13
C LEU A 41 9.45 1.04 -6.14
N GLY A 42 9.47 -0.10 -5.44
CA GLY A 42 10.67 -0.93 -5.36
C GLY A 42 10.46 -2.20 -4.56
N THR A 43 11.50 -3.01 -4.52
CA THR A 43 11.56 -4.24 -3.72
C THR A 43 12.39 -3.98 -2.47
N VAL A 44 11.89 -4.42 -1.32
CA VAL A 44 12.55 -4.35 -0.03
C VAL A 44 12.82 -5.78 0.44
N THR A 45 14.10 -6.14 0.48
CA THR A 45 14.54 -7.46 0.94
C THR A 45 14.97 -7.36 2.40
N ASP A 46 14.27 -8.07 3.27
CA ASP A 46 14.62 -8.17 4.68
C ASP A 46 15.14 -9.58 5.01
N ALA A 47 16.23 -9.67 5.75
CA ALA A 47 16.88 -10.93 6.08
C ALA A 47 16.01 -11.87 6.95
N LYS A 48 15.01 -11.35 7.66
CA LYS A 48 14.10 -12.11 8.52
C LYS A 48 12.76 -12.37 7.87
N PHE A 49 12.25 -11.42 7.08
CA PHE A 49 10.88 -11.46 6.54
C PHE A 49 10.80 -11.76 5.03
N GLY A 50 11.95 -11.85 4.36
CA GLY A 50 12.02 -12.11 2.92
C GLY A 50 11.76 -10.87 2.08
N GLU A 51 11.28 -11.07 0.86
CA GLU A 51 11.01 -9.98 -0.08
C GLU A 51 9.62 -9.38 0.13
N SER A 52 9.59 -8.05 0.24
CA SER A 52 8.39 -7.23 0.21
C SER A 52 8.52 -6.17 -0.87
N TYR A 53 7.43 -5.50 -1.19
CA TYR A 53 7.34 -4.53 -2.27
C TYR A 53 6.83 -3.22 -1.69
N GLU A 54 7.62 -2.17 -1.81
CA GLU A 54 7.16 -0.83 -1.49
C GLU A 54 6.17 -0.37 -2.58
N MET A 55 5.01 0.11 -2.15
CA MET A 55 3.96 0.59 -3.04
C MET A 55 3.45 1.96 -2.58
N ILE A 56 3.05 2.79 -3.55
CA ILE A 56 2.54 4.15 -3.32
C ILE A 56 1.22 4.40 -4.06
N LYS A 57 0.34 5.20 -3.46
CA LYS A 57 -0.84 5.77 -4.12
C LYS A 57 -0.96 7.25 -3.78
N GLN A 58 -1.20 8.07 -4.80
CA GLN A 58 -1.62 9.46 -4.63
C GLN A 58 -3.14 9.48 -4.34
N LEU A 59 -3.54 10.24 -3.32
CA LEU A 59 -4.91 10.29 -2.81
C LEU A 59 -5.74 11.40 -3.46
#